data_AF-A0A4V6NCX8-F1
#
_entry.id   AF-A0A4V6NCX8-F1
#
_cell.length_a   1.000
_cell.length_b   1.000
_cell.length_c   1.000
_cell.angle_alpha   90.00
_cell.angle_beta   90.00
_cell.angle_gamma   90.00
#
_symmetry.space_group_name_H-M   'P 1'
#
loop_
_entity.id
_entity.type
_entity.pdbx_description
1 polymer ?
#
loop_
_entity_poly.entity_id
_entity_poly.type
_entity_poly.pdbx_seq_one_letter_code
_entity_poly.pdbx_strand_id
1 'polypeptide(L)'
;MKILSTVLALSLALSPLAFGNEVKNEVKKDEELIRTVLKPLEKRGIKIGSIQPLTDLKVPGFDGFIVEVIDEGNARKIKRYIWVSKDGKYIALNLLEVTEVKGDKILKPLQPKNAVSPLKMDLSWLKSVDEKLNKAGIPHVIGKGDKKLYIVWDVFCPFCYRHFNQFNEETAKKLDVELHLIPFAVHGERSIKGFVHFAKLAKEKGIEETFKHLYSLGNGNFRKYSSEIQKEMKKEGEDKELAKVFKELKDTLAKNKVRATPTIIFIPSGNEGYIFVGFRPLEEVVKLK
;
A
#
# COMPACT_ATOMS: atom_id res chain seq x y z
N MET A 1 44.60 77.19 5.66
CA MET A 1 43.12 77.26 5.71
C MET A 1 42.60 75.99 5.05
N LYS A 2 42.10 74.95 5.76
CA LYS A 2 40.70 74.78 6.29
C LYS A 2 39.68 75.37 5.31
N ILE A 3 38.73 74.65 4.70
CA ILE A 3 37.60 73.80 5.18
C ILE A 3 37.15 72.97 3.93
N LEU A 4 36.98 71.63 3.86
CA LEU A 4 36.10 70.63 4.50
C LEU A 4 34.57 70.78 4.26
N SER A 5 34.00 70.09 3.24
CA SER A 5 32.63 69.52 3.34
C SER A 5 32.25 68.53 2.22
N THR A 6 32.23 67.28 2.64
CA THR A 6 31.45 66.07 2.31
C THR A 6 30.03 66.27 1.69
N VAL A 7 29.69 65.48 0.66
CA VAL A 7 28.35 64.84 0.45
C VAL A 7 28.58 63.51 -0.29
N LEU A 8 28.68 62.41 0.47
CA LEU A 8 27.66 61.35 0.62
C LEU A 8 27.53 60.39 -0.59
N ALA A 9 28.40 59.38 -0.61
CA ALA A 9 28.15 58.13 -1.31
C ALA A 9 27.01 57.40 -0.59
N LEU A 10 25.82 57.37 -1.19
CA LEU A 10 24.71 56.57 -0.71
C LEU A 10 24.98 55.11 -1.11
N SER A 11 25.59 54.38 -0.19
CA SER A 11 25.68 52.93 -0.20
C SER A 11 24.29 52.32 -0.27
N LEU A 12 23.92 51.76 -1.42
CA LEU A 12 22.87 50.74 -1.52
C LEU A 12 23.39 49.46 -0.86
N ALA A 13 23.44 49.47 0.47
CA ALA A 13 23.39 48.27 1.27
C ALA A 13 21.92 47.77 1.24
N LEU A 14 21.54 47.13 0.14
CA LEU A 14 20.37 46.25 0.14
C LEU A 14 20.70 45.10 1.09
N SER A 15 20.08 45.19 2.27
CA SER A 15 20.25 44.24 3.35
C SER A 15 19.85 42.83 2.89
N PRO A 16 20.70 41.80 3.11
CA PRO A 16 20.33 40.40 2.87
C PRO A 16 19.14 39.92 3.72
N LEU A 17 18.69 40.73 4.67
CA LEU A 17 17.63 40.43 5.64
C LEU A 17 16.22 40.67 5.10
N ALA A 18 16.02 41.58 4.15
CA ALA A 18 14.69 41.85 3.58
C ALA A 18 14.25 40.74 2.60
N PHE A 19 15.14 40.32 1.70
CA PHE A 19 14.89 39.24 0.75
C PHE A 19 14.62 37.88 1.43
N GLY A 20 15.27 37.61 2.56
CA GLY A 20 15.05 36.37 3.31
C GLY A 20 13.67 36.29 3.98
N ASN A 21 13.03 37.42 4.29
CA ASN A 21 11.72 37.45 4.94
C ASN A 21 10.56 37.41 3.93
N GLU A 22 10.70 38.06 2.77
CA GLU A 22 9.69 38.01 1.71
C GLU A 22 9.56 36.61 1.11
N VAL A 23 10.68 35.96 0.77
CA VAL A 23 10.68 34.58 0.23
C VAL A 23 10.09 33.58 1.24
N LYS A 24 10.36 33.75 2.54
CA LYS A 24 9.76 32.90 3.59
C LYS A 24 8.26 33.12 3.74
N ASN A 25 7.75 34.32 3.48
CA ASN A 25 6.33 34.64 3.57
C ASN A 25 5.56 34.14 2.34
N GLU A 26 6.15 34.22 1.14
CA GLU A 26 5.54 33.67 -0.08
C GLU A 26 5.43 32.14 -0.02
N VAL A 27 6.51 31.44 0.37
CA VAL A 27 6.48 29.98 0.55
C VAL A 27 5.39 29.54 1.54
N LYS A 28 5.22 30.26 2.65
CA LYS A 28 4.15 29.98 3.62
C LYS A 28 2.75 30.15 3.04
N LYS A 29 2.55 31.18 2.23
CA LYS A 29 1.26 31.47 1.57
C LYS A 29 0.90 30.37 0.57
N ASP A 30 1.87 29.91 -0.20
CA ASP A 30 1.67 28.84 -1.17
C ASP A 30 1.41 27.49 -0.48
N GLU A 31 2.11 27.20 0.62
CA GLU A 31 1.81 26.03 1.46
C GLU A 31 0.37 26.05 1.98
N GLU A 32 -0.12 27.22 2.44
CA GLU A 32 -1.50 27.38 2.92
C GLU A 32 -2.53 27.20 1.79
N LEU A 33 -2.24 27.73 0.60
CA LEU A 33 -3.07 27.54 -0.59
C LEU A 33 -3.16 26.05 -0.97
N ILE A 34 -2.01 25.35 -1.01
CA ILE A 34 -1.94 23.91 -1.29
C ILE A 34 -2.77 23.13 -0.26
N ARG A 35 -2.61 23.44 1.03
CA ARG A 35 -3.40 22.80 2.10
C ARG A 35 -4.90 23.02 1.90
N THR A 36 -5.30 24.23 1.57
CA THR A 36 -6.71 24.58 1.34
C THR A 36 -7.32 23.80 0.17
N VAL A 37 -6.61 23.71 -0.95
CA VAL A 37 -7.06 22.98 -2.15
C VAL A 37 -7.13 21.47 -1.92
N LEU A 38 -6.20 20.92 -1.15
CA LEU A 38 -6.16 19.48 -0.87
C LEU A 38 -7.02 19.06 0.33
N LYS A 39 -7.46 19.98 1.19
CA LYS A 39 -8.30 19.71 2.37
C LYS A 39 -9.52 18.82 2.09
N PRO A 40 -10.24 18.94 0.95
CA PRO A 40 -11.35 18.05 0.65
C PRO A 40 -10.97 16.55 0.59
N LEU A 41 -9.70 16.21 0.36
CA LEU A 41 -9.22 14.82 0.36
C LEU A 41 -9.25 14.17 1.75
N GLU A 42 -9.21 14.96 2.82
CA GLU A 42 -9.30 14.46 4.19
C GLU A 42 -10.63 13.74 4.44
N LYS A 43 -11.72 14.19 3.79
CA LYS A 43 -13.03 13.50 3.81
C LYS A 43 -12.98 12.08 3.24
N ARG A 44 -11.95 11.77 2.46
CA ARG A 44 -11.69 10.44 1.87
C ARG A 44 -10.64 9.64 2.65
N GLY A 45 -10.24 10.11 3.83
CA GLY A 45 -9.21 9.48 4.65
C GLY A 45 -7.79 9.70 4.15
N ILE A 46 -7.58 10.75 3.36
CA ILE A 46 -6.29 11.11 2.77
C ILE A 46 -5.80 12.39 3.47
N LYS A 47 -4.72 12.27 4.24
CA LYS A 47 -4.13 13.38 5.01
C LYS A 47 -2.97 14.01 4.27
N ILE A 48 -2.78 15.31 4.43
CA ILE A 48 -1.59 16.01 3.93
C ILE A 48 -0.49 15.84 4.99
N GLY A 49 0.63 15.22 4.61
CA GLY A 49 1.81 15.11 5.43
C GLY A 49 2.67 16.37 5.31
N SER A 50 3.85 16.21 4.71
CA SER A 50 4.80 17.31 4.47
C SER A 50 4.53 18.01 3.15
N ILE A 51 4.79 19.32 3.14
CA ILE A 51 4.92 20.14 1.94
C ILE A 51 6.33 20.73 2.00
N GLN A 52 7.10 20.57 0.93
CA GLN A 52 8.47 21.04 0.85
C GLN A 52 8.70 21.72 -0.49
N PRO A 53 9.33 22.90 -0.55
CA PRO A 53 9.73 23.51 -1.81
C PRO A 53 10.60 22.55 -2.63
N LEU A 54 10.33 22.46 -3.92
CA LEU A 54 11.08 21.65 -4.87
C LEU A 54 12.26 22.47 -5.39
N THR A 55 13.48 22.09 -4.98
CA THR A 55 14.71 22.78 -5.37
C THR A 55 15.31 22.26 -6.67
N ASP A 56 15.06 21.00 -6.98
CA ASP A 56 15.85 20.25 -7.97
C ASP A 56 15.27 20.32 -9.39
N LEU A 57 14.06 20.88 -9.52
CA LEU A 57 13.35 21.01 -10.80
C LEU A 57 12.63 22.35 -10.85
N LYS A 58 12.98 23.17 -11.84
CA LYS A 58 12.40 24.50 -12.03
C LYS A 58 11.50 24.51 -13.27
N VAL A 59 10.30 25.04 -13.12
CA VAL A 59 9.35 25.25 -14.21
C VAL A 59 9.10 26.74 -14.33
N PRO A 60 9.39 27.38 -15.49
CA PRO A 60 9.14 28.80 -15.67
C PRO A 60 7.68 29.18 -15.36
N GLY A 61 7.51 30.23 -14.54
CA GLY A 61 6.19 30.74 -14.13
C GLY A 61 5.54 30.01 -12.96
N PHE A 62 6.16 28.97 -12.42
CA PHE A 62 5.64 28.18 -11.30
C PHE A 62 6.68 27.95 -10.21
N ASP A 63 6.22 27.99 -8.96
CA ASP A 63 6.94 27.47 -7.81
C ASP A 63 6.48 26.04 -7.54
N GLY A 64 7.45 25.13 -7.46
CA GLY A 64 7.22 23.70 -7.31
C GLY A 64 7.29 23.27 -5.84
N PHE A 65 6.45 22.31 -5.48
CA PHE A 65 6.40 21.72 -4.15
C PHE A 65 6.34 20.21 -4.23
N ILE A 66 7.10 19.53 -3.39
CA ILE A 66 6.91 18.10 -3.09
C ILE A 66 5.90 18.01 -1.96
N VAL A 67 4.77 17.37 -2.23
CA VAL A 67 3.71 17.15 -1.26
C VAL A 67 3.62 15.67 -0.97
N GLU A 68 3.83 15.30 0.29
CA GLU A 68 3.54 13.97 0.79
C GLU A 68 2.09 13.89 1.24
N VAL A 69 1.39 12.90 0.73
CA VAL A 69 -0.01 12.60 1.00
C VAL A 69 -0.08 11.22 1.64
N ILE A 70 -0.73 11.11 2.80
CA ILE A 70 -0.88 9.88 3.56
C ILE A 70 -2.27 9.31 3.28
N ASP A 71 -2.32 8.22 2.52
CA ASP A 71 -3.54 7.49 2.18
C ASP A 71 -3.65 6.29 3.14
N GLU A 72 -4.17 6.54 4.34
CA GLU A 72 -4.36 5.52 5.38
C GLU A 72 -5.35 4.43 4.93
N GLY A 73 -6.28 4.75 4.02
CA GLY A 73 -7.24 3.81 3.46
C GLY A 73 -6.58 2.70 2.64
N ASN A 74 -5.46 3.01 1.99
CA ASN A 74 -4.68 2.08 1.17
C ASN A 74 -3.28 1.81 1.74
N ALA A 75 -3.04 2.13 3.01
CA ALA A 75 -1.78 1.92 3.72
C ALA A 75 -0.53 2.38 2.95
N ARG A 76 -0.59 3.58 2.35
CA ARG A 76 0.51 4.11 1.54
C ARG A 76 0.73 5.60 1.74
N LYS A 77 1.96 6.03 1.49
CA LYS A 77 2.33 7.42 1.30
C LYS A 77 2.55 7.68 -0.18
N ILE A 78 2.07 8.82 -0.66
CA ILE A 78 2.18 9.24 -2.05
C ILE A 78 2.89 10.59 -2.07
N LYS A 79 4.00 10.67 -2.79
CA LYS A 79 4.66 11.93 -3.11
C LYS A 79 4.14 12.45 -4.45
N ARG A 80 3.77 13.72 -4.50
CA ARG A 80 3.34 14.43 -5.72
C ARG A 80 4.08 15.74 -5.84
N TYR A 81 4.29 16.17 -7.08
CA TYR A 81 4.62 17.56 -7.35
C TYR A 81 3.34 18.37 -7.45
N ILE A 82 3.32 19.52 -6.80
CA ILE A 82 2.27 20.52 -6.95
C ILE A 82 2.95 21.82 -7.32
N TRP A 83 2.40 22.49 -8.33
CA TRP A 83 2.96 23.70 -8.88
C TRP A 83 1.99 24.84 -8.65
N VAL A 84 2.47 25.92 -8.06
CA VAL A 84 1.70 27.15 -7.84
C VAL A 84 2.23 28.21 -8.78
N SER A 85 1.38 28.89 -9.54
CA SER A 85 1.83 29.99 -10.40
C SER A 85 2.40 31.12 -9.54
N LYS A 86 3.37 31.88 -10.05
CA LYS A 86 3.99 33.00 -9.30
C LYS A 86 3.01 34.06 -8.80
N ASP A 87 1.85 34.19 -9.45
CA ASP A 87 0.78 35.11 -9.04
C ASP A 87 -0.22 34.48 -8.04
N GLY A 88 -0.04 33.22 -7.68
CA GLY A 88 -0.86 32.44 -6.74
C GLY A 88 -2.25 32.08 -7.26
N LYS A 89 -2.57 32.33 -8.54
CA LYS A 89 -3.92 32.14 -9.09
C LYS A 89 -4.19 30.73 -9.63
N TYR A 90 -3.14 29.98 -9.96
CA TYR A 90 -3.25 28.69 -10.61
C TYR A 90 -2.48 27.62 -9.84
N ILE A 91 -3.07 26.43 -9.74
CA ILE A 91 -2.41 25.23 -9.23
C ILE A 91 -2.44 24.16 -10.31
N ALA A 92 -1.28 23.57 -10.61
CA ALA A 92 -1.16 22.40 -11.46
C ALA A 92 -0.73 21.18 -10.63
N LEU A 93 -1.52 20.11 -10.70
CA LEU A 93 -1.26 18.84 -10.00
C LEU A 93 -0.48 17.84 -10.87
N ASN A 94 -0.47 18.04 -12.18
CA ASN A 94 0.25 17.23 -13.15
C ASN A 94 0.87 18.14 -14.19
N LEU A 95 2.17 18.00 -14.40
CA LEU A 95 2.88 18.57 -15.54
C LEU A 95 3.48 17.44 -16.36
N LEU A 96 3.45 17.58 -17.68
CA LEU A 96 4.05 16.64 -18.62
C LEU A 96 5.30 17.29 -19.22
N GLU A 97 6.40 16.56 -19.19
CA GLU A 97 7.62 16.90 -19.91
C GLU A 97 7.53 16.34 -21.33
N VAL A 98 7.91 17.15 -22.31
CA VAL A 98 8.08 16.71 -23.70
C VAL A 98 9.52 16.25 -23.85
N THR A 99 9.73 14.97 -24.16
CA THR A 99 11.06 14.39 -24.39
C THR A 99 11.10 13.75 -25.77
N GLU A 100 12.29 13.61 -26.37
CA GLU A 100 12.47 12.96 -27.66
C GLU A 100 13.12 11.59 -27.48
N VAL A 101 12.49 10.54 -28.01
CA VAL A 101 13.02 9.17 -27.98
C VAL A 101 12.97 8.61 -29.38
N LYS A 102 14.15 8.31 -29.94
CA LYS A 102 14.32 7.77 -31.31
C LYS A 102 13.65 8.63 -32.40
N GLY A 103 13.65 9.96 -32.23
CA GLY A 103 13.05 10.90 -33.19
C GLY A 103 11.59 11.26 -32.90
N ASP A 104 10.92 10.56 -31.97
CA ASP A 104 9.53 10.81 -31.63
C ASP A 104 9.41 11.64 -30.34
N LYS A 105 8.54 12.66 -30.38
CA LYS A 105 8.17 13.43 -29.19
C LYS A 105 7.21 12.61 -28.33
N ILE A 106 7.63 12.30 -27.12
CA ILE A 106 6.83 11.60 -26.12
C ILE A 106 6.52 12.53 -24.94
N LEU A 107 5.32 12.38 -24.40
CA LEU A 107 4.89 13.06 -23.19
C LEU A 107 5.15 12.16 -21.99
N LYS A 108 5.88 12.66 -21.00
CA LYS A 108 6.15 11.94 -19.76
C LYS A 108 5.68 12.76 -18.56
N PRO A 109 4.89 12.19 -17.64
CA PRO A 109 4.50 12.91 -16.44
C PRO A 109 5.71 13.17 -15.53
N LEU A 110 5.85 14.41 -15.09
CA LEU A 110 6.80 14.78 -14.04
C LEU A 110 6.29 14.22 -12.71
N GLN A 111 7.00 13.24 -12.17
CA GLN A 111 6.67 12.59 -10.91
C GLN A 111 7.90 12.47 -10.00
N PRO A 112 7.73 12.57 -8.67
CA PRO A 112 8.81 12.31 -7.75
C PRO A 112 9.39 10.90 -7.91
N LYS A 113 10.70 10.75 -7.70
CA LYS A 113 11.29 9.43 -7.49
C LYS A 113 10.63 8.77 -6.28
N ASN A 114 10.35 7.48 -6.36
CA ASN A 114 9.65 6.72 -5.32
C ASN A 114 8.31 7.40 -4.92
N ALA A 115 7.51 7.78 -5.92
CA ALA A 115 6.25 8.51 -5.71
C ALA A 115 5.23 7.77 -4.83
N VAL A 116 5.38 6.46 -4.62
CA VAL A 116 4.53 5.68 -3.73
C VAL A 116 5.41 4.81 -2.85
N SER A 117 5.21 4.89 -1.54
CA SER A 117 5.87 4.03 -0.55
C SER A 117 4.83 3.45 0.41
N PRO A 118 5.06 2.27 0.99
CA PRO A 118 4.14 1.70 1.97
C PRO A 118 4.14 2.53 3.27
N LEU A 119 2.99 2.56 3.95
CA LEU A 119 2.82 3.17 5.27
C LEU A 119 3.02 2.09 6.33
N LYS A 120 3.92 2.34 7.30
CA LYS A 120 4.06 1.48 8.48
C LYS A 120 2.89 1.75 9.42
N MET A 121 2.24 0.71 9.91
CA MET A 121 1.02 0.77 10.70
C MET A 121 1.06 -0.23 11.85
N ASP A 122 0.33 0.04 12.94
CA ASP A 122 0.04 -0.97 13.95
C ASP A 122 -0.93 -2.02 13.40
N LEU A 123 -0.54 -3.29 13.54
CA LEU A 123 -1.25 -4.46 13.04
C LEU A 123 -1.53 -5.47 14.16
N SER A 124 -1.58 -4.99 15.40
CA SER A 124 -1.84 -5.78 16.60
C SER A 124 -3.14 -6.61 16.51
N TRP A 125 -4.13 -6.14 15.75
CA TRP A 125 -5.38 -6.82 15.49
C TRP A 125 -5.22 -8.20 14.81
N LEU A 126 -4.11 -8.45 14.10
CA LEU A 126 -3.84 -9.76 13.48
C LEU A 126 -3.71 -10.88 14.51
N LYS A 127 -3.27 -10.58 15.74
CA LYS A 127 -3.23 -11.58 16.83
C LYS A 127 -4.62 -12.16 17.10
N SER A 128 -5.65 -11.33 17.07
CA SER A 128 -7.04 -11.79 17.26
C SER A 128 -7.54 -12.67 16.11
N VAL A 129 -6.99 -12.49 14.90
CA VAL A 129 -7.29 -13.33 13.74
C VAL A 129 -6.61 -14.69 13.89
N ASP A 130 -5.31 -14.70 14.22
CA ASP A 130 -4.56 -15.94 14.49
C ASP A 130 -5.22 -16.74 15.62
N GLU A 131 -5.58 -16.09 16.73
CA GLU A 131 -6.29 -16.73 17.85
C GLU A 131 -7.64 -17.33 17.43
N LYS A 132 -8.40 -16.63 16.59
CA LYS A 132 -9.70 -17.12 16.10
C LYS A 132 -9.53 -18.36 15.21
N LEU A 133 -8.56 -18.34 14.30
CA LEU A 133 -8.25 -19.49 13.45
C LEU A 133 -7.74 -20.68 14.27
N ASN A 134 -6.86 -20.44 15.24
CA ASN A 134 -6.34 -21.46 16.15
C ASN A 134 -7.44 -22.10 17.01
N LYS A 135 -8.33 -21.30 17.60
CA LYS A 135 -9.46 -21.81 18.40
C LYS A 135 -10.43 -22.68 17.58
N ALA A 136 -10.60 -22.36 16.30
CA ALA A 136 -11.39 -23.18 15.36
C ALA A 136 -10.63 -24.40 14.81
N GLY A 137 -9.36 -24.57 15.20
CA GLY A 137 -8.47 -25.61 14.73
C GLY A 137 -8.18 -25.51 13.23
N ILE A 138 -8.21 -24.31 12.63
CA ILE A 138 -7.98 -24.11 11.19
C ILE A 138 -6.47 -23.95 10.95
N PRO A 139 -5.82 -24.90 10.26
CA PRO A 139 -4.41 -24.76 9.91
C PRO A 139 -4.21 -23.59 8.96
N HIS A 140 -3.34 -22.65 9.33
CA HIS A 140 -3.08 -21.44 8.54
C HIS A 140 -1.63 -20.95 8.60
N VAL A 141 -0.73 -21.64 9.27
CA VAL A 141 0.67 -21.22 9.44
C VAL A 141 1.62 -22.23 8.79
N ILE A 142 2.59 -21.74 8.02
CA ILE A 142 3.65 -22.54 7.38
C ILE A 142 5.02 -21.96 7.78
N GLY A 143 5.95 -22.86 8.11
CA GLY A 143 7.33 -22.50 8.43
C GLY A 143 7.51 -22.00 9.87
N LYS A 144 8.69 -21.44 10.13
CA LYS A 144 9.10 -20.85 11.42
C LYS A 144 9.99 -19.65 11.13
N GLY A 145 9.80 -18.55 11.85
CA GLY A 145 10.62 -17.36 11.75
C GLY A 145 10.11 -16.23 12.64
N ASP A 146 10.99 -15.29 12.97
CA ASP A 146 10.63 -14.15 13.84
C ASP A 146 9.82 -13.08 13.10
N LYS A 147 9.96 -13.03 11.77
CA LYS A 147 9.22 -12.15 10.88
C LYS A 147 7.94 -12.85 10.45
N LYS A 148 6.83 -12.11 10.38
CA LYS A 148 5.55 -12.66 9.96
C LYS A 148 5.12 -12.11 8.62
N LEU A 149 4.76 -13.02 7.72
CA LEU A 149 4.22 -12.70 6.40
C LEU A 149 2.80 -13.25 6.31
N TYR A 150 1.81 -12.37 6.37
CA TYR A 150 0.41 -12.74 6.22
C TYR A 150 -0.01 -12.59 4.76
N ILE A 151 -0.64 -13.60 4.20
CA ILE A 151 -1.30 -13.56 2.90
C ILE A 151 -2.79 -13.71 3.13
N VAL A 152 -3.53 -12.62 2.95
CA VAL A 152 -4.99 -12.63 2.97
C VAL A 152 -5.49 -13.06 1.59
N TRP A 153 -6.21 -14.17 1.51
CA TRP A 153 -6.54 -14.83 0.25
C TRP A 153 -8.02 -15.23 0.15
N ASP A 154 -8.50 -15.50 -1.06
CA ASP A 154 -9.86 -16.03 -1.33
C ASP A 154 -9.78 -17.22 -2.28
N VAL A 155 -10.56 -18.28 -1.98
CA VAL A 155 -10.63 -19.53 -2.76
C VAL A 155 -10.99 -19.25 -4.22
N PHE A 156 -11.84 -18.27 -4.50
CA PHE A 156 -12.30 -17.89 -5.84
C PHE A 156 -11.62 -16.62 -6.37
N CYS A 157 -10.46 -16.23 -5.83
CA CYS A 157 -9.69 -15.14 -6.40
C CYS A 157 -8.67 -15.67 -7.43
N PRO A 158 -8.76 -15.25 -8.71
CA PRO A 158 -7.82 -15.68 -9.75
C PRO A 158 -6.39 -15.22 -9.48
N PHE A 159 -6.23 -14.05 -8.84
CA PHE A 159 -4.91 -13.56 -8.46
C PHE A 159 -4.32 -14.36 -7.30
N CYS A 160 -5.11 -14.80 -6.33
CA CYS A 160 -4.62 -15.67 -5.25
C CYS A 160 -4.20 -17.03 -5.82
N TYR A 161 -5.05 -17.65 -6.64
CA TYR A 161 -4.84 -18.98 -7.21
C TYR A 161 -3.51 -19.10 -7.97
N ARG A 162 -3.10 -18.05 -8.69
CA ARG A 162 -1.83 -18.00 -9.43
C ARG A 162 -0.59 -18.19 -8.54
N HIS A 163 -0.72 -17.98 -7.23
CA HIS A 163 0.37 -18.04 -6.26
C HIS A 163 0.22 -19.18 -5.24
N PHE A 164 -0.77 -20.07 -5.38
CA PHE A 164 -0.96 -21.18 -4.44
C PHE A 164 0.25 -22.12 -4.36
N ASN A 165 0.98 -22.29 -5.46
CA ASN A 165 2.21 -23.06 -5.50
C ASN A 165 3.38 -22.44 -4.70
N GLN A 166 3.25 -21.19 -4.24
CA GLN A 166 4.23 -20.50 -3.39
C GLN A 166 3.92 -20.63 -1.90
N PHE A 167 2.80 -21.25 -1.53
CA PHE A 167 2.39 -21.40 -0.14
C PHE A 167 2.91 -22.74 0.43
N ASN A 168 4.22 -22.79 0.64
CA ASN A 168 4.96 -23.99 1.05
C ASN A 168 6.13 -23.66 1.99
N GLU A 169 6.67 -24.70 2.65
CA GLU A 169 7.78 -24.53 3.60
C GLU A 169 9.06 -24.00 2.95
N GLU A 170 9.34 -24.37 1.70
CA GLU A 170 10.52 -23.90 0.96
C GLU A 170 10.52 -22.37 0.84
N THR A 171 9.36 -21.79 0.50
CA THR A 171 9.17 -20.35 0.36
C THR A 171 9.31 -19.66 1.70
N ALA A 172 8.68 -20.18 2.75
CA ALA A 172 8.78 -19.63 4.10
C ALA A 172 10.24 -19.61 4.59
N LYS A 173 10.96 -20.72 4.39
CA LYS A 173 12.38 -20.86 4.75
C LYS A 173 13.29 -19.93 3.94
N LYS A 174 13.09 -19.83 2.63
CA LYS A 174 13.86 -18.95 1.74
C LYS A 174 13.74 -17.48 2.15
N LEU A 175 12.55 -17.08 2.59
CA LEU A 175 12.24 -15.71 2.98
C LEU A 175 12.55 -15.42 4.46
N ASP A 176 12.87 -16.44 5.26
CA ASP A 176 13.08 -16.33 6.71
C ASP A 176 11.85 -15.72 7.42
N VAL A 177 10.67 -16.29 7.15
CA VAL A 177 9.38 -15.83 7.70
C VAL A 177 8.52 -16.99 8.19
N GLU A 178 7.64 -16.69 9.14
CA GLU A 178 6.44 -17.47 9.43
C GLU A 178 5.31 -16.99 8.49
N LEU A 179 4.82 -17.87 7.62
CA LEU A 179 3.81 -17.55 6.60
C LEU A 179 2.41 -17.84 7.15
N HIS A 180 1.58 -16.81 7.31
CA HIS A 180 0.19 -16.90 7.79
C HIS A 180 -0.80 -16.73 6.62
N LEU A 181 -1.62 -17.73 6.35
CA LEU A 181 -2.57 -17.75 5.23
C LEU A 181 -3.97 -17.46 5.74
N ILE A 182 -4.41 -16.20 5.64
CA ILE A 182 -5.65 -15.72 6.25
C ILE A 182 -6.83 -15.79 5.27
N PRO A 183 -7.87 -16.59 5.54
CA PRO A 183 -9.07 -16.67 4.71
C PRO A 183 -9.88 -15.37 4.71
N PHE A 184 -10.21 -14.84 3.53
CA PHE A 184 -11.11 -13.69 3.38
C PHE A 184 -12.16 -13.91 2.29
N ALA A 185 -13.42 -14.10 2.70
CA ALA A 185 -14.53 -14.41 1.79
C ALA A 185 -15.08 -13.20 1.04
N VAL A 186 -14.27 -12.63 0.14
CA VAL A 186 -14.66 -11.47 -0.68
C VAL A 186 -15.78 -11.81 -1.66
N HIS A 187 -15.86 -13.07 -2.13
CA HIS A 187 -16.96 -13.51 -2.99
C HIS A 187 -18.18 -14.08 -2.24
N GLY A 188 -18.31 -13.77 -0.94
CA GLY A 188 -19.49 -14.11 -0.15
C GLY A 188 -19.63 -15.61 0.13
N GLU A 189 -20.88 -16.11 0.14
CA GLU A 189 -21.22 -17.46 0.60
C GLU A 189 -20.51 -18.59 -0.16
N ARG A 190 -20.22 -18.40 -1.45
CA ARG A 190 -19.45 -19.41 -2.19
C ARG A 190 -18.03 -19.54 -1.63
N SER A 191 -17.38 -18.43 -1.29
CA SER A 191 -16.04 -18.45 -0.71
C SER A 191 -16.06 -19.05 0.68
N ILE A 192 -17.09 -18.75 1.49
CA ILE A 192 -17.25 -19.36 2.81
C ILE A 192 -17.31 -20.89 2.70
N LYS A 193 -18.13 -21.42 1.79
CA LYS A 193 -18.17 -22.86 1.52
C LYS A 193 -16.82 -23.41 1.05
N GLY A 194 -16.11 -22.66 0.20
CA GLY A 194 -14.78 -23.04 -0.25
C GLY A 194 -13.76 -23.09 0.89
N PHE A 195 -13.84 -22.18 1.86
CA PHE A 195 -12.97 -22.19 3.03
C PHE A 195 -13.31 -23.29 4.02
N VAL A 196 -14.59 -23.64 4.16
CA VAL A 196 -14.99 -24.83 4.93
C VAL A 196 -14.34 -26.08 4.35
N HIS A 197 -14.42 -26.26 3.03
CA HIS A 197 -13.78 -27.36 2.33
C HIS A 197 -12.24 -27.32 2.49
N PHE A 198 -11.62 -26.15 2.29
CA PHE A 198 -10.19 -25.97 2.55
C PHE A 198 -9.81 -26.37 3.99
N ALA A 199 -10.57 -25.93 5.00
CA ALA A 199 -10.23 -26.20 6.39
C ALA A 199 -10.32 -27.69 6.72
N LYS A 200 -11.29 -28.42 6.17
CA LYS A 200 -11.40 -29.88 6.32
C LYS A 200 -10.22 -30.59 5.67
N LEU A 201 -9.91 -30.24 4.42
CA LEU A 201 -8.74 -30.77 3.72
C LEU A 201 -7.43 -30.46 4.47
N ALA A 202 -7.24 -29.22 4.92
CA ALA A 202 -6.02 -28.81 5.62
C ALA A 202 -5.85 -29.52 6.96
N LYS A 203 -6.95 -29.85 7.66
CA LYS A 203 -6.91 -30.67 8.89
C LYS A 203 -6.46 -32.12 8.60
N GLU A 204 -6.85 -32.68 7.46
CA GLU A 204 -6.55 -34.06 7.09
C GLU A 204 -5.11 -34.24 6.57
N LYS A 205 -4.68 -33.39 5.62
CA LYS A 205 -3.41 -33.57 4.90
C LYS A 205 -2.38 -32.46 5.14
N GLY A 206 -2.72 -31.43 5.92
CA GLY A 206 -1.88 -30.26 6.11
C GLY A 206 -2.05 -29.19 5.04
N ILE A 207 -1.52 -28.00 5.33
CA ILE A 207 -1.75 -26.79 4.53
C ILE A 207 -1.08 -26.88 3.16
N GLU A 208 0.20 -27.26 3.12
CA GLU A 208 0.97 -27.31 1.87
C GLU A 208 0.36 -28.28 0.85
N GLU A 209 0.06 -29.51 1.28
CA GLU A 209 -0.60 -30.52 0.43
C GLU A 209 -2.02 -30.09 0.03
N THR A 210 -2.69 -29.31 0.86
CA THR A 210 -3.97 -28.71 0.48
C THR A 210 -3.81 -27.69 -0.63
N PHE A 211 -2.84 -26.77 -0.57
CA PHE A 211 -2.61 -25.82 -1.66
C PHE A 211 -2.08 -26.49 -2.94
N LYS A 212 -1.24 -27.52 -2.83
CA LYS A 212 -0.83 -28.34 -3.99
C LYS A 212 -2.03 -28.98 -4.67
N HIS A 213 -2.95 -29.58 -3.90
CA HIS A 213 -4.21 -30.13 -4.42
C HIS A 213 -5.07 -29.04 -5.08
N LEU A 214 -5.32 -27.93 -4.39
CA LEU A 214 -6.13 -26.84 -4.95
C LEU A 214 -5.53 -26.30 -6.25
N TYR A 215 -4.20 -26.16 -6.31
CA TYR A 215 -3.51 -25.76 -7.53
C TYR A 215 -3.71 -26.79 -8.66
N SER A 216 -3.59 -28.09 -8.35
CA SER A 216 -3.64 -29.18 -9.34
C SER A 216 -4.99 -29.34 -10.03
N LEU A 217 -6.09 -28.98 -9.36
CA LEU A 217 -7.44 -28.97 -9.95
C LEU A 217 -7.53 -28.13 -11.23
N GLY A 218 -6.73 -27.04 -11.32
CA GLY A 218 -6.66 -26.18 -12.50
C GLY A 218 -5.35 -26.23 -13.27
N ASN A 219 -4.23 -26.65 -12.65
CA ASN A 219 -2.87 -26.58 -13.21
C ASN A 219 -2.57 -25.21 -13.86
N GLY A 220 -2.80 -24.12 -13.12
CA GLY A 220 -2.61 -22.76 -13.60
C GLY A 220 -3.81 -22.16 -14.35
N ASN A 221 -4.82 -22.97 -14.71
CA ASN A 221 -6.07 -22.48 -15.28
C ASN A 221 -7.14 -22.25 -14.21
N PHE A 222 -7.37 -20.99 -13.87
CA PHE A 222 -8.35 -20.61 -12.84
C PHE A 222 -9.79 -21.01 -13.18
N ARG A 223 -10.20 -20.96 -14.45
CA ARG A 223 -11.57 -21.32 -14.84
C ARG A 223 -11.82 -22.81 -14.62
N LYS A 224 -10.83 -23.65 -14.95
CA LYS A 224 -10.86 -25.08 -14.67
C LYS A 224 -10.90 -25.34 -13.16
N TYR A 225 -9.96 -24.76 -12.41
CA TYR A 225 -9.93 -24.85 -10.94
C TYR A 225 -11.28 -24.46 -10.31
N SER A 226 -11.84 -23.30 -10.69
CA SER A 226 -13.10 -22.80 -10.14
C SER A 226 -14.27 -23.73 -10.43
N SER A 227 -14.25 -24.49 -11.53
CA SER A 227 -15.29 -25.47 -11.82
C SER A 227 -15.12 -26.73 -10.98
N GLU A 228 -13.89 -27.25 -10.89
CA GLU A 228 -13.61 -28.49 -10.15
C GLU A 228 -13.80 -28.32 -8.64
N ILE A 229 -13.30 -27.23 -8.05
CA ILE A 229 -13.47 -26.98 -6.61
C ILE A 229 -14.96 -26.88 -6.24
N GLN A 230 -15.79 -26.30 -7.10
CA GLN A 230 -17.24 -26.25 -6.87
C GLN A 230 -17.89 -27.64 -6.90
N LYS A 231 -17.36 -28.58 -7.69
CA LYS A 231 -17.85 -29.97 -7.69
C LYS A 231 -17.43 -30.70 -6.41
N GLU A 232 -16.21 -30.49 -5.94
CA GLU A 232 -15.72 -31.07 -4.68
C GLU A 232 -16.53 -30.54 -3.48
N MET A 233 -16.74 -29.23 -3.40
CA MET A 233 -17.52 -28.59 -2.33
C MET A 233 -18.97 -29.07 -2.24
N LYS A 234 -19.59 -29.52 -3.35
CA LYS A 234 -20.97 -30.05 -3.33
C LYS A 234 -21.10 -31.39 -2.62
N LYS A 235 -20.00 -32.13 -2.51
CA LYS A 235 -19.98 -33.43 -1.83
C LYS A 235 -19.90 -33.30 -0.32
N GLU A 236 -19.62 -32.10 0.18
CA GLU A 236 -19.46 -31.86 1.59
C GLU A 236 -20.78 -31.50 2.29
N GLY A 237 -20.96 -32.06 3.49
CA GLY A 237 -21.97 -31.59 4.43
C GLY A 237 -21.71 -30.15 4.89
N GLU A 238 -22.79 -29.46 5.23
CA GLU A 238 -22.74 -28.11 5.79
C GLU A 238 -22.07 -28.12 7.17
N ASP A 239 -21.08 -27.24 7.36
CA ASP A 239 -20.45 -27.00 8.65
C ASP A 239 -20.73 -25.56 9.08
N LYS A 240 -21.78 -25.39 9.89
CA LYS A 240 -22.28 -24.07 10.29
C LYS A 240 -21.32 -23.34 11.22
N GLU A 241 -20.58 -24.07 12.06
CA GLU A 241 -19.61 -23.49 12.99
C GLU A 241 -18.41 -22.92 12.23
N LEU A 242 -17.82 -23.69 11.31
CA LEU A 242 -16.75 -23.17 10.45
C LEU A 242 -17.24 -22.03 9.56
N ALA A 243 -18.45 -22.13 8.99
CA ALA A 243 -19.01 -21.07 8.18
C ALA A 243 -19.17 -19.76 8.98
N LYS A 244 -19.61 -19.84 10.25
CA LYS A 244 -19.70 -18.68 11.15
C LYS A 244 -18.33 -18.05 11.39
N VAL A 245 -17.30 -18.86 11.66
CA VAL A 245 -15.92 -18.37 11.82
C VAL A 245 -15.46 -17.55 10.60
N PHE A 246 -15.69 -18.05 9.38
CA PHE A 246 -15.30 -17.32 8.16
C PHE A 246 -16.12 -16.06 7.90
N LYS A 247 -17.40 -16.03 8.29
CA LYS A 247 -18.22 -14.80 8.26
C LYS A 247 -17.64 -13.74 9.18
N GLU A 248 -17.32 -14.11 10.41
CA GLU A 248 -16.73 -13.18 11.37
C GLU A 248 -15.30 -12.74 10.98
N LEU A 249 -14.50 -13.62 10.37
CA LEU A 249 -13.18 -13.25 9.82
C LEU A 249 -13.33 -12.20 8.73
N LYS A 250 -14.28 -12.38 7.81
CA LYS A 250 -14.58 -11.41 6.74
C LYS A 250 -14.90 -10.03 7.34
N ASP A 251 -15.75 -9.97 8.35
CA ASP A 251 -16.11 -8.71 9.00
C ASP A 251 -14.92 -8.08 9.74
N THR A 252 -14.09 -8.90 10.38
CA THR A 252 -12.88 -8.45 11.09
C THR A 252 -11.89 -7.83 10.12
N LEU A 253 -11.62 -8.48 8.98
CA LEU A 253 -10.73 -7.97 7.94
C LEU A 253 -11.26 -6.68 7.31
N ALA A 254 -12.56 -6.62 7.00
CA ALA A 254 -13.19 -5.42 6.45
C ALA A 254 -13.13 -4.22 7.41
N LYS A 255 -13.38 -4.45 8.71
CA LYS A 255 -13.25 -3.41 9.76
C LYS A 255 -11.83 -2.87 9.85
N ASN A 256 -10.82 -3.71 9.64
CA ASN A 256 -9.40 -3.34 9.61
C ASN A 256 -8.92 -2.90 8.22
N LYS A 257 -9.84 -2.43 7.36
CA LYS A 257 -9.56 -1.85 6.03
C LYS A 257 -8.90 -2.80 5.03
N VAL A 258 -8.92 -4.11 5.26
CA VAL A 258 -8.57 -5.10 4.23
C VAL A 258 -9.77 -5.28 3.30
N ARG A 259 -9.62 -4.90 2.03
CA ARG A 259 -10.76 -4.76 1.09
C ARG A 259 -10.66 -5.63 -0.16
N ALA A 260 -9.53 -6.29 -0.39
CA ALA A 260 -9.31 -7.11 -1.57
C ALA A 260 -8.39 -8.28 -1.27
N THR A 261 -8.37 -9.25 -2.18
CA THR A 261 -7.44 -10.38 -2.16
C THR A 261 -6.72 -10.51 -3.50
N PRO A 262 -5.45 -10.95 -3.52
CA PRO A 262 -4.61 -11.13 -2.34
C PRO A 262 -4.27 -9.77 -1.70
N THR A 263 -4.15 -9.75 -0.38
CA THR A 263 -3.52 -8.66 0.36
C THR A 263 -2.35 -9.25 1.13
N ILE A 264 -1.17 -8.67 0.98
CA ILE A 264 0.04 -9.12 1.68
C ILE A 264 0.27 -8.18 2.86
N ILE A 265 0.51 -8.73 4.04
CA ILE A 265 0.82 -7.96 5.24
C ILE A 265 2.14 -8.49 5.79
N PHE A 266 3.12 -7.61 6.00
CA PHE A 266 4.43 -7.99 6.48
C PHE A 266 4.76 -7.26 7.78
N ILE A 267 5.07 -8.06 8.81
CA ILE A 267 5.51 -7.58 10.13
C ILE A 267 6.98 -8.02 10.31
N PRO A 268 7.94 -7.10 10.12
CA PRO A 268 9.35 -7.42 10.31
C PRO A 268 9.73 -7.63 11.77
N SER A 269 9.04 -6.96 12.71
CA SER A 269 9.25 -7.09 14.15
C SER A 269 8.11 -6.45 14.95
N GLY A 270 7.79 -7.00 16.13
CA GLY A 270 6.77 -6.42 17.02
C GLY A 270 5.35 -6.55 16.46
N ASN A 271 4.58 -5.46 16.49
CA ASN A 271 3.21 -5.42 15.95
C ASN A 271 3.07 -4.46 14.75
N GLU A 272 4.13 -3.74 14.38
CA GLU A 272 4.08 -2.77 13.30
C GLU A 272 4.53 -3.40 11.99
N GLY A 273 3.87 -3.02 10.89
CA GLY A 273 4.20 -3.56 9.59
C GLY A 273 3.53 -2.83 8.45
N TYR A 274 3.49 -3.50 7.30
CA TYR A 274 3.09 -2.92 6.03
C TYR A 274 1.98 -3.73 5.38
N ILE A 275 0.99 -3.07 4.79
CA ILE A 275 -0.08 -3.70 4.03
C ILE A 275 0.07 -3.38 2.54
N PHE A 276 -0.03 -4.40 1.70
CA PHE A 276 0.01 -4.30 0.24
C PHE A 276 -1.26 -4.90 -0.35
N VAL A 277 -2.06 -4.06 -1.01
CA VAL A 277 -3.22 -4.52 -1.77
C VAL A 277 -2.75 -5.07 -3.12
N GLY A 278 -3.18 -6.29 -3.45
CA GLY A 278 -2.70 -7.03 -4.61
C GLY A 278 -1.45 -7.84 -4.31
N PHE A 279 -1.13 -8.76 -5.22
CA PHE A 279 0.06 -9.58 -5.07
C PHE A 279 1.31 -8.77 -5.41
N ARG A 280 2.38 -8.96 -4.65
CA ARG A 280 3.72 -8.46 -4.92
C ARG A 280 4.71 -9.60 -4.75
N PRO A 281 5.84 -9.60 -5.48
CA PRO A 281 6.91 -10.56 -5.23
C PRO A 281 7.27 -10.58 -3.75
N LEU A 282 7.20 -11.74 -3.11
CA LEU A 282 7.36 -11.85 -1.66
C LEU A 282 8.77 -11.43 -1.23
N GLU A 283 9.77 -11.68 -2.08
CA GLU A 283 11.15 -11.25 -1.92
C GLU A 283 11.32 -9.73 -1.85
N GLU A 284 10.45 -8.97 -2.52
CA GLU A 284 10.47 -7.50 -2.43
C GLU A 284 9.83 -7.01 -1.14
N VAL A 285 8.78 -7.70 -0.69
CA VAL A 285 8.04 -7.35 0.52
C VAL A 285 8.90 -7.53 1.77
N VAL A 286 9.61 -8.65 1.88
CA VAL A 286 10.40 -8.97 3.10
C VAL A 286 11.71 -8.18 3.23
N LYS A 287 12.08 -7.39 2.21
CA LYS A 287 13.24 -6.47 2.26
C LYS A 287 12.97 -5.18 3.04
N LEU A 288 11.72 -4.93 3.41
CA LEU A 288 11.34 -3.77 4.20
C LEU A 288 11.75 -3.95 5.67
N LYS A 289 12.00 -2.84 6.38
CA LYS A 289 12.51 -2.81 7.76
C LYS A 289 11.50 -2.16 8.71
#